data_AF-A0A950B684-F1
#
_entry.id   AF-A0A950B684-F1
#
_cell.length_a   1.000
_cell.length_b   1.000
_cell.length_c   1.000
_cell.angle_alpha   90.00
_cell.angle_beta   90.00
_cell.angle_gamma   90.00
#
_symmetry.space_group_name_H-M   'P 1'
#
loop_
_entity.id
_entity.type
_entity.pdbx_description
1 polymer ?
#
loop_
_entity_poly.entity_id
_entity_poly.type
_entity_poly.pdbx_seq_one_letter_code
_entity_poly.pdbx_strand_id
1 'polypeptide(L)'
;MHEDQSGQAAGRQWSVWLVLLAAASTFALTMGSRQSMGLFVSPLNSATHLGLAQISLAFAFGQLWWGLTQPFAGAMADRIGAGRVLLTGVLL
;
A
#
# COMPACT_ATOMS: atom_id res chain seq x y z
N MET A 1 -28.68 -2.70 -35.39
CA MET A 1 -28.01 -3.55 -34.39
C MET A 1 -26.78 -2.81 -33.81
N HIS A 2 -26.96 -1.62 -33.22
CA HIS A 2 -25.83 -0.85 -32.64
C HIS A 2 -26.10 -0.35 -31.20
N GLU A 3 -27.15 -0.84 -30.52
CA GLU A 3 -27.63 -0.23 -29.27
C GLU A 3 -27.12 -0.84 -27.95
N ASP A 4 -26.20 -1.83 -27.94
CA ASP A 4 -25.81 -2.52 -26.69
C ASP A 4 -24.42 -2.15 -26.13
N GLN A 5 -23.83 -1.02 -26.54
CA GLN A 5 -22.50 -0.62 -26.04
C GLN A 5 -22.55 0.41 -24.90
N SER A 6 -23.69 1.05 -24.65
CA SER A 6 -23.85 2.12 -23.65
C SER A 6 -24.05 1.60 -22.21
N GLY A 7 -24.62 0.40 -22.02
CA GLY A 7 -24.81 -0.21 -20.70
C GLY A 7 -23.53 -0.80 -20.08
N GLN A 8 -22.60 -1.27 -20.90
CA GLN A 8 -21.36 -1.92 -20.45
C GLN A 8 -20.28 -0.92 -20.01
N ALA A 9 -20.33 0.33 -20.47
CA ALA A 9 -19.42 1.38 -20.05
C ALA A 9 -19.71 1.87 -18.62
N ALA A 10 -21.00 2.05 -18.28
CA ALA A 10 -21.43 2.54 -16.97
C ALA A 10 -21.11 1.54 -15.83
N GLY A 11 -21.35 0.25 -16.05
CA GLY A 11 -21.00 -0.79 -15.08
C GLY A 11 -19.49 -0.89 -14.84
N ARG A 12 -18.69 -0.77 -15.89
CA ARG A 12 -17.21 -0.81 -15.81
C ARG A 12 -16.65 0.42 -15.10
N GLN A 13 -17.20 1.60 -15.35
CA GLN A 13 -16.87 2.83 -14.64
C GLN A 13 -17.08 2.67 -13.13
N TRP A 14 -18.22 2.13 -12.71
CA TRP A 14 -18.53 1.93 -11.29
C TRP A 14 -17.55 0.97 -10.61
N SER A 15 -17.24 -0.16 -11.25
CA SER A 15 -16.23 -1.10 -10.76
C SER A 15 -14.84 -0.46 -10.63
N VAL A 16 -14.43 0.36 -11.60
CA VAL A 16 -13.15 1.10 -11.53
C VAL A 16 -13.13 2.06 -10.35
N TRP A 17 -14.22 2.79 -10.08
CA TRP A 17 -14.32 3.67 -8.91
C TRP A 17 -14.24 2.91 -7.59
N LEU A 18 -14.88 1.74 -7.49
CA LEU A 18 -14.79 0.90 -6.28
C LEU A 18 -13.37 0.35 -6.06
N VAL A 19 -12.71 -0.13 -7.10
CA VAL A 19 -11.31 -0.61 -7.01
C VAL A 19 -10.37 0.53 -6.64
N LEU A 20 -10.56 1.72 -7.22
CA LEU A 20 -9.79 2.91 -6.88
C LEU A 20 -10.00 3.32 -5.42
N LEU A 21 -11.24 3.30 -4.93
CA LEU A 21 -11.52 3.58 -3.52
C LEU A 21 -10.86 2.55 -2.61
N ALA A 22 -11.00 1.26 -2.89
CA ALA A 22 -10.39 0.19 -2.09
C ALA A 22 -8.85 0.30 -2.08
N ALA A 23 -8.24 0.54 -3.24
CA ALA A 23 -6.80 0.76 -3.36
C ALA A 23 -6.36 2.03 -2.61
N ALA A 24 -7.10 3.13 -2.76
CA ALA A 24 -6.83 4.39 -2.09
C ALA A 24 -6.97 4.27 -0.57
N SER A 25 -7.98 3.56 -0.06
CA SER A 25 -8.15 3.31 1.37
C SER A 25 -6.99 2.49 1.93
N THR A 26 -6.60 1.42 1.24
CA THR A 26 -5.47 0.56 1.65
C THR A 26 -4.15 1.35 1.65
N PHE A 27 -3.96 2.18 0.63
CA PHE A 27 -2.80 3.06 0.52
C PHE A 27 -2.79 4.13 1.62
N ALA A 28 -3.94 4.77 1.87
CA ALA A 28 -4.09 5.78 2.91
C ALA A 28 -3.81 5.21 4.30
N LEU A 29 -4.28 4.00 4.61
CA LEU A 29 -3.97 3.30 5.86
C LEU A 29 -2.47 3.05 6.01
N THR A 30 -1.83 2.51 4.96
CA THR A 30 -0.40 2.21 4.98
C THR A 30 0.46 3.45 5.17
N MET A 31 0.17 4.52 4.42
CA MET A 31 0.87 5.80 4.53
C MET A 31 0.57 6.51 5.86
N GLY A 32 -0.67 6.43 6.34
CA GLY A 32 -1.09 6.98 7.63
C GLY A 32 -0.32 6.36 8.79
N SER A 33 -0.27 5.02 8.86
CA SER A 33 0.51 4.31 9.89
C SER A 33 1.99 4.70 9.86
N ARG A 34 2.57 4.88 8.66
CA ARG A 34 3.97 5.30 8.52
C ARG A 34 4.21 6.71 9.06
N GLN A 35 3.28 7.64 8.82
CA GLN A 35 3.35 9.01 9.35
C GLN A 35 3.19 9.03 10.88
N SER A 36 2.31 8.19 11.43
CA SER A 36 2.06 8.14 12.88
C SER A 36 3.26 7.62 13.69
N MET A 37 4.14 6.79 13.12
CA MET A 37 5.32 6.29 13.84
C MET A 37 6.25 7.40 14.35
N GLY A 38 6.31 8.55 13.66
CA GLY A 38 7.09 9.71 14.09
C GLY A 38 6.61 10.32 15.42
N LEU A 39 5.31 10.21 15.72
CA LEU A 39 4.73 10.75 16.96
C LEU A 39 5.20 9.97 18.19
N PHE A 40 5.57 8.70 18.03
CA PHE A 40 6.00 7.83 19.11
C PHE A 40 7.50 7.93 19.43
N VAL A 41 8.29 8.63 18.60
CA VAL A 41 9.75 8.77 18.79
C VAL A 41 10.09 9.50 20.10
N SER A 42 9.38 10.58 20.40
CA SER A 42 9.56 11.35 21.64
C SER A 42 9.25 10.52 22.90
N PRO A 43 8.08 9.87 23.03
CA PRO A 43 7.80 9.02 24.19
C PRO A 43 8.68 7.76 24.26
N LEU A 44 9.11 7.18 23.12
CA LEU A 44 10.08 6.07 23.13
C LEU A 44 11.42 6.47 23.74
N ASN A 45 11.94 7.64 23.37
CA ASN A 45 13.19 8.18 23.93
C ASN A 45 13.09 8.41 25.45
N SER A 46 11.95 8.93 25.91
CA SER A 46 11.70 9.15 27.34
C SER A 46 11.45 7.87 28.15
N ALA A 47 10.82 6.85 27.56
CA ALA A 47 10.42 5.63 28.27
C ALA A 47 11.50 4.53 28.30
N THR A 48 12.36 4.46 27.28
CA THR A 48 13.36 3.40 27.16
C THR A 48 14.77 3.83 27.56
N HIS A 49 15.00 5.14 27.77
CA HIS A 49 16.33 5.76 27.92
C HIS A 49 17.32 5.48 26.76
N LEU A 50 16.87 4.79 25.71
CA LEU A 50 17.59 4.60 24.46
C LEU A 50 17.56 5.97 23.76
N GLY A 51 18.68 6.67 23.75
CA GLY A 51 18.76 8.00 23.14
C GLY A 51 18.28 7.99 21.68
N LEU A 52 17.86 9.15 21.18
CA LEU A 52 17.38 9.36 19.80
C LEU A 52 18.22 8.66 18.72
N ALA A 53 19.53 8.53 18.92
CA ALA A 53 20.45 7.82 18.02
C ALA A 53 20.14 6.32 17.85
N GLN A 54 19.76 5.60 18.92
CA GLN A 54 19.44 4.16 18.82
C GLN A 54 18.06 3.95 18.19
N ILE A 55 17.10 4.83 18.49
CA ILE A 55 15.76 4.81 17.89
C ILE A 55 15.85 5.10 16.39
N SER A 56 16.59 6.14 15.98
CA SER A 56 16.76 6.47 14.56
C SER A 56 17.53 5.40 13.80
N LEU A 57 18.51 4.75 14.43
CA LEU A 57 19.22 3.60 13.86
C LEU A 57 18.26 2.43 13.59
N ALA A 58 17.37 2.11 14.53
CA ALA A 58 16.36 1.07 14.35
C ALA A 58 15.37 1.41 13.20
N PHE A 59 14.92 2.67 13.12
CA PHE A 59 14.11 3.15 12.00
C PHE A 59 14.87 3.08 10.66
N ALA A 60 16.17 3.42 10.65
CA ALA A 60 17.01 3.33 9.46
C ALA A 60 17.15 1.88 8.96
N PHE A 61 17.32 0.91 9.86
CA PHE A 61 17.29 -0.52 9.51
C PHE A 61 15.93 -0.94 8.94
N GLY A 62 14.82 -0.48 9.53
CA GLY A 62 13.48 -0.72 9.00
C GLY A 62 13.32 -0.20 7.56
N GLN A 63 13.85 1.00 7.28
CA GLN A 63 13.82 1.60 5.94
C GLN A 63 14.73 0.87 4.94
N LEU A 64 15.91 0.42 5.37
CA LEU A 64 16.79 -0.43 4.54
C LEU A 64 16.14 -1.76 4.21
N TRP A 65 15.52 -2.40 5.19
CA TRP A 65 14.81 -3.67 4.99
C TRP A 65 13.63 -3.53 4.04
N TRP A 66 12.87 -2.43 4.18
CA TRP A 66 11.78 -2.11 3.27
C TRP A 66 12.29 -1.88 1.84
N GLY A 67 13.39 -1.14 1.66
CA GLY A 67 14.04 -0.97 0.35
C GLY A 67 14.57 -2.28 -0.24
N LEU A 68 15.15 -3.16 0.59
CA LEU A 68 15.65 -4.48 0.15
C LEU A 68 14.52 -5.43 -0.28
N THR A 69 13.34 -5.30 0.31
CA THR A 69 12.17 -6.11 -0.04
C THR A 69 11.44 -5.62 -1.28
N GLN A 70 11.59 -4.34 -1.70
CA GLN A 70 11.01 -3.82 -2.94
C GLN A 70 11.39 -4.58 -4.23
N PRO A 71 12.67 -4.92 -4.52
CA PRO A 71 13.00 -5.69 -5.73
C PRO A 71 12.43 -7.11 -5.70
N PHE A 72 12.31 -7.72 -4.53
CA PHE A 72 11.66 -9.02 -4.37
C PHE A 72 10.14 -8.92 -4.58
N ALA A 73 9.50 -7.91 -3.99
CA ALA A 73 8.09 -7.63 -4.18
C ALA A 73 7.76 -7.26 -5.64
N GLY A 74 8.63 -6.50 -6.32
CA GLY A 74 8.52 -6.17 -7.74
C GLY A 74 8.68 -7.39 -8.64
N ALA A 75 9.72 -8.21 -8.42
CA ALA A 75 9.90 -9.46 -9.14
C ALA A 75 8.73 -10.46 -8.91
N MET A 76 8.14 -10.45 -7.71
CA MET A 76 6.95 -11.25 -7.39
C MET A 76 5.69 -10.68 -8.06
N ALA A 77 5.54 -9.35 -8.09
CA ALA A 77 4.45 -8.67 -8.80
C ALA A 77 4.50 -8.94 -10.31
N ASP A 78 5.71 -8.98 -10.88
CA ASP A 78 5.93 -9.31 -12.30
C ASP A 78 5.59 -10.77 -12.62
N ARG A 79 5.84 -11.71 -11.69
CA ARG A 79 5.53 -13.15 -11.88
C ARG A 79 4.07 -13.51 -11.75
N ILE A 80 3.29 -12.78 -10.94
CA ILE A 80 1.87 -13.07 -10.74
C ILE A 80 1.00 -12.42 -11.83
N GLY A 81 1.56 -11.46 -12.57
CA GLY A 81 0.88 -10.75 -13.64
C GLY A 81 -0.21 -9.84 -13.08
N ALA A 82 -0.05 -8.53 -13.26
CA ALA A 82 -1.06 -7.53 -12.88
C ALA A 82 -2.49 -7.91 -13.32
N GLY A 83 -2.63 -8.68 -14.42
CA GLY A 83 -3.90 -9.22 -14.90
C GLY A 83 -4.62 -10.21 -13.98
N ARG A 84 -3.93 -11.08 -13.23
CA ARG A 84 -4.59 -12.09 -12.35
C ARG A 84 -4.99 -11.50 -10.99
N VAL A 85 -4.23 -10.52 -10.50
CA VAL A 85 -4.59 -9.77 -9.28
C VAL A 85 -5.76 -8.82 -9.56
N LEU A 86 -5.81 -8.18 -10.73
CA LEU A 86 -6.99 -7.41 -11.18
C LEU A 86 -8.22 -8.30 -11.39
N LEU A 87 -8.07 -9.49 -11.98
CA LEU A 87 -9.19 -10.44 -12.13
C LEU A 87 -9.73 -10.92 -10.79
N THR A 88 -8.85 -11.24 -9.83
CA THR A 88 -9.25 -11.67 -8.49
C THR A 88 -9.90 -10.52 -7.70
N GLY A 89 -9.40 -9.29 -7.85
CA GLY A 89 -9.98 -8.09 -7.22
C GLY A 89 -11.30 -7.60 -7.84
N VAL A 90 -11.66 -8.07 -9.03
CA VAL A 90 -12.99 -7.82 -9.65
C VAL A 90 -14.00 -8.93 -9.32
N LEU A 91 -13.51 -10.13 -8.96
CA LEU A 91 -14.36 -11.28 -8.63
C LEU A 91 -14.73 -11.36 -7.13
N LEU A 92 -14.02 -10.65 -6.27
CA LEU A 92 -14.31 -10.45 -4.84
C LEU A 92 -15.11 -9.16 -4.63
#